data_AF-A0A6F9ANL6-F1
#
_entry.id   AF-A0A6F9ANL6-F1
#
_cell.length_a   1.000
_cell.length_b   1.000
_cell.length_c   1.000
_cell.angle_alpha   90.00
_cell.angle_beta   90.00
_cell.angle_gamma   90.00
#
_symmetry.space_group_name_H-M   'P 1'
#
loop_
_entity.id
_entity.type
_entity.pdbx_description
1 polymer ?
#
loop_
_entity_poly.entity_id
_entity_poly.type
_entity_poly.pdbx_seq_one_letter_code
_entity_poly.pdbx_strand_id
1 'polypeptide(L)'
;RSYMRLTEKENENLPVDIVLQTLLAFVLTIYGIVHIAGEFKEMDASSELKNKTFDTLRNHPSFYMFNHRGRVLFCSPDPEASAVPNPQALPNPLRLRKLEHLH
;
A
#
# COMPACT_ATOMS: atom_id res chain seq x y z
N ARG A 1 -42.16 -9.19 -23.35
CA ARG A 1 -42.01 -10.02 -24.57
C ARG A 1 -42.76 -11.35 -24.50
N SER A 2 -42.67 -12.14 -23.42
CA SER A 2 -43.44 -13.40 -23.28
C SER A 2 -44.96 -13.17 -23.37
N TYR A 3 -45.47 -12.16 -22.66
CA TYR A 3 -46.88 -11.76 -22.70
C TYR A 3 -47.38 -11.42 -24.12
N MET A 4 -46.69 -10.52 -24.84
CA MET A 4 -47.06 -10.15 -26.22
C MET A 4 -47.09 -11.33 -27.20
N ARG A 5 -46.18 -12.30 -27.02
CA ARG A 5 -46.16 -13.53 -27.84
C ARG A 5 -47.38 -14.39 -27.59
N LEU A 6 -47.82 -14.51 -26.34
CA LEU A 6 -48.99 -15.30 -25.96
C LEU A 6 -50.29 -14.69 -26.46
N THR A 7 -50.36 -13.36 -26.54
CA THR A 7 -51.57 -12.63 -26.96
C THR A 7 -51.58 -12.28 -28.46
N GLU A 8 -50.62 -12.81 -29.24
CA GLU A 8 -50.46 -12.55 -30.69
C GLU A 8 -50.38 -11.06 -31.07
N LYS A 9 -50.00 -10.21 -30.10
CA LYS A 9 -49.88 -8.75 -30.27
C LYS A 9 -48.44 -8.38 -30.60
N GLU A 10 -47.95 -8.88 -31.74
CA GLU A 10 -46.53 -8.71 -32.11
C GLU A 10 -46.14 -7.24 -32.37
N ASN A 11 -47.10 -6.39 -32.77
CA ASN A 11 -46.87 -5.03 -33.22
C ASN A 11 -47.00 -3.94 -32.14
N GLU A 12 -47.19 -4.31 -30.87
CA GLU A 12 -47.26 -3.31 -29.79
C GLU A 12 -45.87 -2.87 -29.33
N ASN A 13 -45.69 -1.55 -29.15
CA ASN A 13 -44.43 -0.99 -28.67
C ASN A 13 -44.23 -1.27 -27.18
N LEU A 14 -42.97 -1.23 -26.74
CA LEU A 14 -42.65 -1.39 -25.31
C LEU A 14 -43.23 -0.21 -24.51
N PRO A 15 -43.81 -0.45 -23.32
CA PRO A 15 -44.27 0.63 -22.46
C PRO A 15 -43.16 1.66 -22.20
N VAL A 16 -43.52 2.95 -22.28
CA VAL A 16 -42.57 4.07 -22.15
C VAL A 16 -41.83 4.03 -20.82
N ASP A 17 -42.49 3.59 -19.75
CA ASP A 17 -41.89 3.42 -18.42
C ASP A 17 -40.67 2.48 -18.42
N ILE A 18 -40.77 1.33 -19.11
CA ILE A 18 -39.66 0.36 -19.21
C ILE A 18 -38.49 0.95 -20.02
N VAL A 19 -38.80 1.67 -21.10
CA VAL A 19 -37.77 2.33 -21.92
C VAL A 19 -37.06 3.40 -21.10
N LEU A 20 -37.80 4.24 -20.39
CA LEU A 20 -37.22 5.29 -19.57
C LEU A 20 -36.38 4.71 -18.43
N GLN A 21 -36.90 3.72 -17.71
CA GLN A 21 -36.19 3.04 -16.62
C GLN A 21 -34.88 2.41 -17.11
N THR A 22 -34.89 1.72 -18.25
CA THR A 22 -33.69 1.07 -18.78
C THR A 22 -32.65 2.07 -19.28
N LEU A 23 -33.08 3.17 -19.91
CA LEU A 23 -32.17 4.25 -20.31
C LEU A 23 -31.54 4.96 -19.10
N LEU A 24 -32.34 5.26 -18.08
CA LEU A 24 -31.83 5.87 -16.84
C LEU A 24 -30.84 4.94 -16.12
N ALA A 25 -31.19 3.66 -15.98
CA ALA A 25 -30.31 2.66 -15.38
C ALA A 25 -28.99 2.54 -16.15
N PHE A 26 -29.03 2.59 -17.48
CA PHE A 26 -27.84 2.54 -18.33
C PHE A 26 -26.92 3.75 -18.10
N VAL A 27 -27.48 4.97 -18.12
CA VAL A 27 -26.70 6.20 -17.88
C VAL A 27 -26.10 6.22 -16.47
N LEU A 28 -26.87 5.86 -15.44
CA LEU A 28 -26.38 5.79 -14.07
C LEU A 28 -25.27 4.74 -13.90
N THR A 29 -25.37 3.61 -14.60
CA THR A 29 -24.35 2.56 -14.56
C THR A 29 -23.05 3.04 -15.18
N ILE A 30 -23.10 3.68 -16.36
CA ILE A 30 -21.91 4.26 -16.99
C ILE A 30 -21.29 5.31 -16.08
N TYR A 31 -22.11 6.22 -15.55
CA TYR A 31 -21.66 7.26 -14.63
C TYR A 31 -20.96 6.68 -13.40
N GLY A 32 -21.56 5.65 -12.80
CA GLY A 32 -21.01 4.95 -11.64
C GLY A 32 -19.68 4.27 -11.94
N ILE A 33 -19.58 3.52 -13.04
CA ILE A 33 -18.34 2.82 -13.42
C ILE A 33 -17.22 3.81 -13.67
N VAL A 34 -17.48 4.91 -14.38
CA VAL A 34 -16.47 5.94 -14.65
C VAL A 34 -15.93 6.55 -13.36
N HIS A 35 -16.80 6.79 -12.36
CA HIS A 35 -16.36 7.32 -11.06
C HIS A 35 -15.67 6.28 -10.18
N ILE A 36 -15.99 4.99 -10.33
CA ILE A 36 -15.31 3.89 -9.61
C ILE A 36 -13.96 3.56 -10.22
N ALA A 37 -13.76 3.81 -11.52
CA ALA A 37 -12.53 3.48 -12.25
C ALA A 37 -11.28 4.17 -11.70
N GLY A 38 -11.46 5.17 -10.84
CA GLY A 38 -10.38 5.85 -10.13
C GLY A 38 -9.96 7.14 -10.82
N GLU A 39 -9.28 7.98 -10.05
CA GLU A 39 -8.81 9.27 -10.53
C GLU A 39 -7.56 9.12 -11.41
N PHE A 40 -7.48 9.97 -12.42
CA PHE A 40 -6.27 10.06 -13.23
C PHE A 40 -5.14 10.65 -12.38
N LYS A 41 -3.97 10.02 -12.47
CA LYS A 41 -2.74 10.50 -11.83
C LYS A 41 -1.94 11.35 -12.82
N GLU A 42 -1.30 12.40 -12.32
CA GLU A 42 -0.39 13.23 -13.11
C GLU A 42 0.77 12.40 -13.68
N MET A 43 1.10 12.62 -14.96
CA MET A 43 2.20 11.94 -15.64
C MET A 43 3.57 12.50 -15.26
N ASP A 44 3.63 13.72 -14.72
CA ASP A 44 4.89 14.34 -14.32
C ASP A 44 5.43 13.70 -13.02
N ALA A 45 6.51 12.94 -13.16
CA ALA A 45 7.21 12.30 -12.05
C ALA A 45 7.73 13.32 -11.01
N SER A 46 7.95 14.57 -11.41
CA SER A 46 8.42 15.63 -10.52
C SER A 46 7.37 15.96 -9.44
N SER A 47 6.08 15.83 -9.77
CA SER A 47 4.95 16.05 -8.85
C SER A 47 5.04 15.14 -7.62
N GLU A 48 5.35 13.86 -7.82
CA GLU A 48 5.48 12.88 -6.73
C GLU A 48 6.77 13.03 -5.90
N LEU A 49 7.78 13.68 -6.47
CA LEU A 49 9.07 13.88 -5.82
C LEU A 49 9.11 15.17 -4.98
N LYS A 50 8.26 16.16 -5.30
CA LYS A 50 8.14 17.41 -4.54
C LYS A 50 7.80 17.20 -3.06
N ASN A 51 7.06 16.14 -2.74
CA ASN A 51 6.69 15.81 -1.36
C ASN A 51 7.70 14.88 -0.65
N LYS A 52 8.78 14.45 -1.31
CA LYS A 52 9.81 13.61 -0.71
C LYS A 52 11.00 14.45 -0.24
N THR A 53 11.35 14.35 1.04
CA THR A 53 12.54 15.00 1.60
C THR A 53 13.79 14.15 1.39
N PHE A 54 14.95 14.80 1.38
CA PHE A 54 16.25 14.14 1.31
C PHE A 54 16.44 13.06 2.40
N ASP A 55 15.88 13.26 3.58
CA ASP A 55 15.94 12.28 4.69
C ASP A 55 15.27 10.94 4.34
N THR A 56 14.16 10.98 3.60
CA THR A 56 13.45 9.77 3.15
C THR A 56 14.23 9.05 2.05
N LEU A 57 14.91 9.80 1.18
CA LEU A 57 15.69 9.24 0.06
C LEU A 57 17.04 8.67 0.49
N ARG A 58 17.72 9.33 1.45
CA ARG A 58 19.04 8.91 1.95
C ARG A 58 18.98 7.62 2.76
N ASN A 59 17.81 7.31 3.29
CA ASN A 59 17.58 6.10 4.06
C ASN A 59 17.64 4.87 3.14
N HIS A 60 18.76 4.15 3.15
CA HIS A 60 18.94 2.90 2.41
C HIS A 60 18.77 1.68 3.33
N PRO A 61 17.62 0.98 3.31
CA PRO A 61 17.35 -0.14 4.22
C PRO A 61 18.36 -1.27 4.13
N SER A 62 18.89 -1.52 2.93
CA SER A 62 19.90 -2.55 2.68
C SER A 62 21.25 -2.27 3.37
N PHE A 63 21.50 -1.03 3.81
CA PHE A 63 22.77 -0.61 4.43
C PHE A 63 22.59 -0.12 5.86
N TYR A 64 21.55 -0.57 6.56
CA TYR A 64 21.38 -0.21 7.97
C TYR A 64 22.49 -0.79 8.83
N MET A 65 23.10 0.09 9.62
CA MET A 65 24.04 -0.28 10.67
C MET A 65 23.42 0.07 12.03
N PHE A 66 23.21 -0.94 12.87
CA PHE A 66 22.57 -0.76 14.18
C PHE A 66 23.54 -0.30 15.28
N ASN A 67 24.83 -0.11 14.96
CA ASN A 67 25.80 0.46 15.88
C ASN A 67 25.76 2.01 15.86
N HIS A 68 24.74 2.59 16.47
CA HIS A 68 24.52 4.04 16.52
C HIS A 68 24.11 4.48 17.94
N ARG A 69 24.12 5.79 18.18
CA ARG A 69 23.84 6.38 19.52
C ARG A 69 22.46 6.01 20.06
N GLY A 70 21.49 5.77 19.19
CA GLY A 70 20.14 5.34 19.57
C GLY A 70 20.12 4.05 20.39
N ARG A 71 21.10 3.14 20.18
CA ARG A 71 21.23 1.92 20.98
C ARG A 71 21.40 2.18 22.48
N VAL A 72 22.07 3.27 22.87
CA VAL A 72 22.31 3.60 24.28
C VAL A 72 21.21 4.55 24.80
N LEU A 73 20.80 5.49 23.96
CA LEU A 73 19.80 6.50 24.32
C LEU A 73 18.38 5.94 24.47
N PHE A 74 18.06 4.87 23.73
CA PHE A 74 16.75 4.23 23.73
C PHE A 74 16.82 2.76 24.17
N CYS A 75 17.85 2.37 24.91
CA CYS A 75 17.89 1.05 25.55
C CYS A 75 16.82 1.03 26.65
N SER A 76 15.71 0.33 26.41
CA SER A 76 14.78 0.00 27.48
C SER A 76 15.47 -0.93 28.48
N PRO A 77 15.32 -0.72 29.79
CA PRO A 77 15.76 -1.68 30.78
C PRO A 77 14.81 -2.89 30.71
N ASP A 78 15.19 -3.92 29.96
CA ASP A 78 14.52 -5.21 30.05
C ASP A 78 14.85 -5.83 31.43
N PRO A 79 13.85 -6.15 32.27
CA PRO A 79 14.06 -6.87 33.52
C PRO A 79 14.22 -8.36 33.21
N GLU A 80 15.26 -8.75 32.46
CA GLU A 80 15.78 -10.13 32.35
C GLU A 80 16.96 -10.12 31.39
N ALA A 81 18.15 -9.96 31.95
CA ALA A 81 19.40 -10.22 31.26
C ALA A 81 19.58 -11.74 31.07
N SER A 82 18.72 -12.40 30.30
CA SER A 82 18.90 -13.81 29.94
C SER A 82 19.65 -13.91 28.60
N ALA A 83 20.98 -13.95 28.72
CA ALA A 83 21.89 -14.91 28.07
C ALA A 83 21.50 -15.60 26.74
N VAL A 84 20.92 -14.90 25.75
CA VAL A 84 20.82 -15.42 24.38
C VAL A 84 21.78 -14.65 23.49
N PRO A 85 22.87 -15.27 22.98
CA PRO A 85 23.70 -14.66 21.97
C PRO A 85 22.84 -14.45 20.72
N ASN A 86 22.61 -13.20 20.32
CA ASN A 86 21.97 -12.88 19.05
C ASN A 86 22.90 -13.37 17.91
N PRO A 87 22.55 -14.43 17.15
CA PRO A 87 23.47 -15.05 16.18
C PRO A 87 23.73 -14.16 14.94
N GLN A 88 23.03 -13.03 14.81
CA GLN A 88 23.15 -12.12 13.66
C GLN A 88 24.04 -10.89 13.93
N ALA A 89 24.44 -10.65 15.18
CA ALA A 89 25.40 -9.60 15.49
C ALA A 89 26.81 -10.20 15.41
N LEU A 90 27.49 -10.03 14.26
CA LEU A 90 28.92 -10.33 14.16
C LEU A 90 29.63 -9.65 15.34
N PRO A 91 30.36 -10.40 16.19
CA PRO A 91 31.05 -9.80 17.33
C PRO A 91 31.99 -8.72 16.82
N ASN A 92 31.82 -7.50 17.35
CA ASN A 92 32.69 -6.38 17.01
C ASN A 92 34.16 -6.83 17.16
N PRO A 93 34.98 -6.82 16.09
CA PRO A 93 36.35 -7.34 16.13
C PRO A 93 37.24 -6.57 17.11
N LEU A 94 36.85 -5.35 17.49
CA LEU A 94 37.51 -4.56 18.52
C LEU A 94 37.40 -5.16 19.94
N ARG A 95 36.38 -5.98 20.20
CA ARG A 95 36.23 -6.67 21.50
C ARG A 95 37.13 -7.89 21.60
N LEU A 96 37.39 -8.59 20.49
CA LEU A 96 38.36 -9.68 20.44
C LEU A 96 39.78 -9.18 20.70
N ARG A 97 40.17 -8.04 20.10
CA ARG A 97 41.53 -7.50 20.25
C ARG A 97 41.88 -7.06 21.67
N LYS A 98 40.88 -6.70 22.49
CA LYS A 98 41.09 -6.33 23.89
C LYS A 98 41.38 -7.56 24.78
N LEU A 99 40.98 -8.76 24.35
CA LEU A 99 41.21 -10.00 25.08
C LEU A 99 42.60 -10.60 24.80
N GLU A 100 43.17 -10.39 23.62
CA GLU A 100 44.52 -10.89 23.30
C GLU A 100 45.65 -10.13 24.04
N HIS A 101 45.40 -8.90 24.46
CA HIS A 101 46.40 -8.09 25.17
C HIS A 101 46.43 -8.33 26.69
N LEU A 102 45.65 -9.32 27.18
CA LEU A 102 45.51 -9.64 28.60
C LEU A 102 46.11 -11.02 28.99
N HIS A 103 46.97 -11.59 28.13
CA HIS A 103 47.69 -12.83 28.42
C HIS A 103 49.20 -12.59 28.35
#